data_AF-A0A966Y887-F1
#
_entry.id   AF-A0A966Y887-F1
#
_cell.length_a   1.000
_cell.length_b   1.000
_cell.length_c   1.000
_cell.angle_alpha   90.00
_cell.angle_beta   90.00
_cell.angle_gamma   90.00
#
_symmetry.space_group_name_H-M   'P 1'
#
loop_
_entity.id
_entity.type
_entity.pdbx_description
1 polymer ?
#
loop_
_entity_poly.entity_id
_entity_poly.type
_entity_poly.pdbx_seq_one_letter_code
_entity_poly.pdbx_strand_id
1 'polypeptide(L)' 'MICIKAEIPEELNKIDDELKAIYHSRETVCFYLFKTRELRNEFVERTKGMNKEDREKVYELYKSK' A
#
# COMPACT_ATOMS: atom_id res chain seq x y z
N MET A 1 -0.29 1.84 18.38
CA MET A 1 -1.32 2.24 17.41
C MET A 1 -1.46 3.75 17.47
N ILE A 2 -1.22 4.44 16.35
CA ILE A 2 -1.43 5.89 16.23
C ILE A 2 -2.62 6.07 15.30
N CYS A 3 -3.60 6.87 15.72
CA CYS A 3 -4.81 7.12 14.95
C CYS A 3 -4.85 8.58 14.51
N ILE A 4 -5.07 8.80 13.22
CA ILE A 4 -5.33 10.13 12.65
C ILE A 4 -6.82 10.16 12.32
N LYS A 5 -7.54 11.16 12.85
CA LYS A 5 -8.94 11.36 12.50
C LYS A 5 -9.00 11.84 11.04
N ALA A 6 -9.70 11.09 10.19
CA ALA A 6 -9.88 11.39 8.79
C ALA A 6 -11.26 10.91 8.32
N GLU A 7 -11.79 11.58 7.31
CA GLU A 7 -12.95 11.09 6.57
C GLU A 7 -12.44 10.10 5.51
N ILE A 8 -12.61 8.81 5.77
CA ILE A 8 -12.14 7.74 4.88
C ILE A 8 -13.29 7.35 3.94
N PRO A 9 -13.11 7.40 2.62
CA PRO A 9 -14.09 6.92 1.66
C PRO A 9 -14.52 5.46 1.91
N GLU A 10 -15.80 5.16 1.70
CA GLU A 10 -16.36 3.84 2.00
C GLU A 10 -15.68 2.73 1.19
N GLU A 11 -15.34 3.02 -0.06
CA GLU A 11 -14.61 2.11 -0.94
C GLU A 11 -13.22 1.76 -0.40
N LEU A 12 -12.51 2.71 0.22
CA LEU A 12 -11.20 2.44 0.85
C LEU A 12 -11.35 1.68 2.16
N ASN A 13 -12.42 1.93 2.90
CA ASN A 13 -12.73 1.24 4.15
C ASN A 13 -13.07 -0.24 3.93
N LYS A 14 -13.69 -0.57 2.79
CA LYS A 14 -14.02 -1.96 2.40
C LYS A 14 -12.81 -2.79 1.96
N ILE A 15 -11.66 -2.17 1.71
CA ILE A 15 -10.45 -2.89 1.31
C ILE A 15 -9.83 -3.57 2.53
N ASP A 16 -9.72 -4.90 2.46
CA ASP A 16 -9.01 -5.75 3.42
C ASP A 16 -7.60 -5.22 3.68
N ASP A 17 -7.25 -5.05 4.96
CA ASP A 17 -5.96 -4.52 5.39
C ASP A 17 -4.80 -5.51 5.19
N GLU A 18 -5.09 -6.81 5.08
CA GLU A 18 -4.09 -7.81 4.69
C GLU A 18 -3.68 -7.70 3.22
N LEU A 19 -4.54 -7.07 2.39
CA LEU A 19 -4.35 -6.90 0.95
C LEU A 19 -3.82 -5.53 0.54
N LYS A 20 -3.48 -4.66 1.51
CA LYS A 20 -2.90 -3.35 1.23
C LYS A 20 -1.57 -3.12 1.92
N ALA A 21 -0.69 -2.37 1.26
CA ALA A 21 0.50 -1.77 1.85
C ALA A 21 0.34 -0.25 1.84
N ILE A 22 0.73 0.39 2.94
CA ILE A 22 0.57 1.83 3.13
C ILE A 22 1.92 2.53 2.95
N TYR A 23 1.91 3.62 2.22
CA TYR A 23 2.97 4.63 2.22
C TYR A 23 2.35 5.97 2.56
N HIS A 24 3.02 6.79 3.36
CA HIS A 24 2.55 8.13 3.65
C HIS A 24 3.66 9.16 3.42
N SER A 25 3.26 10.35 2.99
CA SER A 25 4.09 11.54 2.93
C SER A 25 3.57 12.56 3.96
N ARG A 26 4.02 13.81 3.87
CA ARG A 26 3.48 14.91 4.66
C ARG A 26 2.00 15.18 4.36
N GLU A 27 1.57 14.97 3.12
CA GLU A 27 0.26 15.44 2.63
C GLU A 27 -0.59 14.32 2.02
N THR A 28 -0.04 13.12 1.84
CA THR A 28 -0.73 12.02 1.16
C THR A 28 -0.59 10.71 1.90
N VAL A 29 -1.65 9.91 1.90
CA VAL A 29 -1.59 8.47 2.20
C VAL A 29 -1.84 7.72 0.90
N CYS A 30 -0.94 6.82 0.54
CA CYS A 30 -0.99 6.00 -0.65
C CYS A 30 -1.21 4.54 -0.24
N PHE A 31 -2.07 3.85 -0.99
CA PHE A 31 -2.34 2.43 -0.83
C PHE A 31 -1.88 1.68 -2.07
N TYR A 32 -1.06 0.66 -1.87
CA TYR A 32 -0.77 -0.36 -2.88
C TYR A 32 -1.68 -1.56 -2.59
N LEU A 33 -2.40 -2.04 -3.60
CA LEU A 33 -3.39 -3.10 -3.47
C LEU A 33 -2.87 -4.40 -4.08
N PHE A 34 -3.15 -5.52 -3.44
CA PHE A 34 -2.64 -6.82 -3.84
C PHE A 34 -3.77 -7.84 -3.90
N LYS A 35 -3.67 -8.81 -4.80
CA LYS A 35 -4.65 -9.90 -4.90
C LYS A 35 -4.57 -10.88 -3.72
N THR A 36 -3.37 -11.04 -3.14
CA THR A 36 -3.14 -11.93 -2.01
C THR A 36 -2.20 -11.29 -0.99
N ARG A 37 -2.27 -11.80 0.24
CA ARG A 37 -1.39 -11.40 1.34
C ARG A 37 0.08 -11.71 1.05
N GLU A 38 0.36 -12.80 0.36
CA GLU A 38 1.73 -13.22 -0.01
C GLU A 38 2.37 -12.20 -0.93
N LEU A 39 1.62 -11.72 -1.94
CA LEU A 39 2.07 -10.67 -2.86
C LEU A 39 2.30 -9.35 -2.12
N ARG A 40 1.40 -8.98 -1.20
CA ARG A 40 1.57 -7.81 -0.33
C ARG A 40 2.87 -7.92 0.47
N ASN A 41 3.11 -9.06 1.11
CA ASN A 41 4.29 -9.27 1.94
C ASN A 41 5.59 -9.25 1.10
N GLU A 42 5.59 -9.91 -0.07
CA GLU A 42 6.71 -9.87 -1.03
C GLU A 42 7.05 -8.42 -1.41
N PHE A 43 6.03 -7.61 -1.72
CA PHE A 43 6.22 -6.22 -2.09
C PHE A 43 6.82 -5.38 -0.95
N VAL A 44 6.31 -5.55 0.27
CA VAL A 44 6.80 -4.81 1.45
C VAL A 44 8.27 -5.12 1.71
N GLU A 45 8.67 -6.39 1.67
CA GLU A 45 10.06 -6.80 1.87
C GLU A 45 10.97 -6.29 0.74
N ARG A 46 10.53 -6.45 -0.51
CA ARG A 46 11.30 -6.03 -1.70
C ARG A 46 11.51 -4.52 -1.75
N THR A 47 10.59 -3.73 -1.23
CA THR A 47 10.62 -2.27 -1.31
C THR A 47 11.07 -1.58 -0.02
N LYS A 48 11.72 -2.34 0.87
CA LYS A 48 12.29 -1.81 2.10
C LYS A 48 13.37 -0.75 1.79
N GLY A 49 13.23 0.42 2.41
CA GLY A 49 14.16 1.55 2.22
C GLY A 49 13.97 2.35 0.92
N MET A 50 13.08 1.91 0.02
CA MET A 50 12.77 2.65 -1.21
C MET A 50 11.86 3.85 -0.93
N ASN A 51 12.06 4.94 -1.68
CA ASN A 51 11.14 6.07 -1.72
C ASN A 51 9.84 5.69 -2.46
N LYS A 52 8.89 6.62 -2.54
CA LYS A 52 7.61 6.43 -3.21
C LYS A 52 7.76 6.06 -4.69
N GLU A 53 8.57 6.80 -5.43
CA GLU A 53 8.71 6.65 -6.89
C GLU A 53 9.30 5.28 -7.24
N ASP A 54 10.28 4.82 -6.46
CA ASP A 54 10.89 3.50 -6.67
C ASP A 54 9.94 2.37 -6.27
N ARG A 55 9.11 2.57 -5.23
CA ARG A 55 8.01 1.67 -4.89
C ARG A 55 6.99 1.55 -6.01
N GLU A 56 6.60 2.66 -6.62
CA GLU A 56 5.65 2.68 -7.74
C GLU A 56 6.19 1.89 -8.93
N LYS A 57 7.47 2.06 -9.29
CA LYS A 57 8.11 1.27 -10.35
C LYS A 57 8.07 -0.24 -10.06
N VAL A 58 8.31 -0.66 -8.82
CA VAL A 58 8.22 -2.08 -8.43
C VAL A 58 6.77 -2.57 -8.44
N TYR A 59 5.82 -1.74 -8.04
CA TYR A 59 4.40 -2.08 -7.97
C TYR A 59 3.80 -2.42 -9.34
N GLU A 60 4.30 -1.84 -10.43
CA GLU A 60 3.89 -2.18 -11.80
C GLU A 60 4.01 -3.69 -12.10
N LEU A 61 4.96 -4.38 -11.47
CA LEU A 61 5.16 -5.84 -11.62
C LEU A 61 4.04 -6.68 -10.98
N TYR A 62 3.20 -6.08 -10.13
CA TYR A 62 2.10 -6.74 -9.43
C TYR A 62 0.77 -6.53 -10.13
N LYS A 63 0.68 -5.65 -11.14
CA LYS A 63 -0.56 -5.43 -11.92
C LYS A 63 -0.99 -6.67 -12.71
N SER A 64 -0.03 -7.49 -13.12
CA SER A 64 -0.27 -8.72 -13.89
C SER A 64 -0.28 -10.00 -13.06
N LYS A 65 0.18 -9.95 -11.80
CA LYS A 65 0.15 -11.06 -10.84
C LYS A 65 -1.23 -11.13 -10.20
#